data_AF-A2BV53-F1
#
_entry.id   AF-A2BV53-F1
#
_cell.length_a   1.000
_cell.length_b   1.000
_cell.length_c   1.000
_cell.angle_alpha   90.00
_cell.angle_beta   90.00
_cell.angle_gamma   90.00
#
_symmetry.space_group_name_H-M   'P 1'
#
loop_
_entity.id
_entity.type
_entity.pdbx_description
1 polymer ?
#
loop_
_entity_poly.entity_id
_entity_poly.type
_entity_poly.pdbx_seq_one_letter_code
_entity_poly.pdbx_strand_id
1 'polypeptide(L)'
;MSSESYLNHPTFGMLYQVSPGNEGKYIYATLYAQKMFFLVENKEREFSFEVIRYLDARNQSELNLQRSRKKTPEDYQKWENLFKQTFL
;
A
#
# COMPACT_ATOMS: atom_id res chain seq x y z
N MET A 1 9.50 2.54 -15.52
CA MET A 1 9.92 1.62 -14.43
C MET A 1 9.45 2.21 -13.12
N SER A 2 8.29 1.79 -12.66
CA SER A 2 7.63 2.39 -11.50
C SER A 2 8.19 1.75 -10.24
N SER A 3 9.16 2.41 -9.61
CA SER A 3 9.86 1.97 -8.40
C SER A 3 8.90 1.40 -7.35
N GLU A 4 9.26 0.23 -6.84
CA GLU A 4 8.69 -0.31 -5.61
C GLU A 4 9.10 0.60 -4.46
N SER A 5 8.14 0.96 -3.60
CA SER A 5 8.40 1.84 -2.46
C SER A 5 8.42 1.00 -1.19
N TYR A 6 9.47 1.20 -0.40
CA TYR A 6 9.70 0.48 0.84
C TYR A 6 9.97 1.47 1.96
N LEU A 7 9.59 1.08 3.18
CA LEU A 7 9.90 1.84 4.40
C LEU A 7 10.25 0.89 5.53
N ASN A 8 10.93 1.40 6.55
CA ASN A 8 11.19 0.65 7.77
C ASN A 8 10.22 1.06 8.87
N HIS A 9 9.44 0.09 9.38
CA HIS A 9 8.65 0.24 10.59
C HIS A 9 9.52 -0.11 11.81
N PRO A 10 9.48 0.69 12.90
CA PRO A 10 10.34 0.48 14.08
C PRO A 10 10.25 -0.93 14.68
N THR A 11 9.05 -1.49 14.74
CA THR A 11 8.80 -2.83 15.31
C THR A 11 8.80 -3.97 14.29
N PHE A 12 8.21 -3.77 13.10
CA PHE A 12 7.93 -4.84 12.15
C PHE A 12 8.93 -4.90 10.98
N GLY A 13 9.94 -4.02 10.99
CA GLY A 13 10.96 -3.96 9.94
C GLY A 13 10.40 -3.47 8.61
N MET A 14 10.89 -4.05 7.52
CA MET A 14 10.61 -3.57 6.17
C MET A 14 9.15 -3.79 5.77
N LEU A 15 8.50 -2.71 5.34
CA LEU A 15 7.19 -2.73 4.71
C LEU A 15 7.32 -2.41 3.22
N TYR A 16 6.44 -2.98 2.41
CA TYR A 16 6.33 -2.67 0.99
C TYR A 16 4.99 -1.97 0.70
N GLN A 17 5.00 -1.00 -0.22
CA GLN A 17 3.80 -0.27 -0.60
C GLN A 17 2.90 -1.15 -1.46
N VAL A 18 1.66 -1.33 -1.01
CA VAL A 18 0.62 -2.09 -1.72
C VAL A 18 -0.13 -1.19 -2.71
N SER A 19 -0.58 -0.03 -2.24
CA SER A 19 -1.30 0.94 -3.07
C SER A 19 -1.30 2.34 -2.44
N PRO A 20 -1.56 3.40 -3.21
CA PRO A 20 -2.09 4.65 -2.68
C PRO A 20 -3.42 4.39 -1.97
N GLY A 21 -3.63 5.05 -0.83
CA GLY A 21 -4.88 5.07 -0.08
C GLY A 21 -5.74 6.28 -0.44
N ASN A 22 -6.47 6.79 0.54
CA ASN A 22 -7.19 8.07 0.44
C ASN A 22 -6.37 9.20 1.08
N GLU A 23 -6.70 10.45 0.73
CA GLU A 23 -6.19 11.66 1.41
C GLU A 23 -4.66 11.77 1.44
N GLY A 24 -3.97 11.30 0.39
CA GLY A 24 -2.50 11.35 0.33
C GLY A 24 -1.79 10.33 1.21
N LYS A 25 -2.52 9.39 1.82
CA LYS A 25 -1.98 8.27 2.58
C LYS A 25 -1.69 7.07 1.66
N TYR A 26 -0.94 6.12 2.17
CA TYR A 26 -0.47 4.94 1.45
C TYR A 26 -0.72 3.67 2.26
N ILE A 27 -1.05 2.58 1.57
CA ILE A 27 -1.21 1.26 2.18
C ILE A 27 0.12 0.53 2.07
N TYR A 28 0.61 0.06 3.21
CA TYR A 28 1.81 -0.75 3.34
C TYR A 28 1.49 -2.09 4.00
N ALA A 29 2.27 -3.12 3.65
CA ALA A 29 2.19 -4.42 4.28
C ALA A 29 3.58 -4.90 4.73
N THR A 30 3.61 -5.69 5.80
CA THR A 30 4.86 -6.30 6.30
C THR A 30 5.46 -7.27 5.30
N LEU A 31 6.76 -7.18 5.07
CA LEU A 31 7.48 -8.14 4.23
C LEU A 31 7.80 -9.45 4.97
N TYR A 32 8.07 -9.38 6.28
CA TYR A 32 8.64 -10.49 7.05
C TYR A 32 7.73 -11.06 8.16
N ALA A 33 6.56 -10.48 8.40
CA ALA A 33 5.64 -10.91 9.45
C ALA A 33 4.34 -11.50 8.86
N GLN A 34 3.49 -12.10 9.72
CA GLN A 34 2.11 -12.42 9.36
C GLN A 34 1.45 -11.14 8.83
N LYS A 35 0.89 -11.18 7.61
CA LYS A 35 0.42 -10.02 6.83
C LYS A 35 -0.33 -8.98 7.68
N MET A 36 0.41 -8.00 8.20
CA MET A 36 -0.14 -6.81 8.87
C MET A 36 -0.17 -5.67 7.87
N PHE A 37 -1.18 -4.82 8.00
CA PHE A 37 -1.42 -3.71 7.09
C PHE A 37 -1.36 -2.39 7.85
N PHE A 38 -0.77 -1.39 7.20
CA PHE A 38 -0.57 -0.07 7.76
C PHE A 38 -1.08 0.98 6.77
N LEU A 39 -1.85 1.92 7.28
CA LEU A 39 -2.09 3.19 6.62
C LEU A 39 -0.97 4.15 7.04
N VAL A 40 -0.20 4.60 6.07
CA VAL A 40 0.99 5.42 6.28
C VAL A 40 0.75 6.82 5.73
N GLU A 41 0.99 7.80 6.58
CA GLU A 41 0.93 9.22 6.25
C GLU A 41 2.32 9.83 6.43
N ASN A 42 2.77 10.60 5.45
CA ASN A 42 4.00 11.36 5.55
C ASN A 42 3.69 12.71 6.20
N LYS A 43 4.08 12.90 7.47
CA LYS A 43 4.02 14.20 8.15
C LYS A 43 5.39 14.86 8.02
N GLU A 44 5.45 16.19 8.08
CA GLU A 44 6.64 17.01 7.79
C GLU A 44 7.97 16.55 8.41
N ARG A 45 7.94 15.77 9.50
CA ARG A 45 9.14 15.25 10.17
C ARG A 45 9.17 13.72 10.33
N GLU A 46 8.03 13.04 10.26
CA GLU A 46 7.93 11.61 10.59
C GLU A 46 6.81 10.91 9.82
N PHE A 47 6.97 9.60 9.61
CA PHE A 47 5.90 8.75 9.11
C PHE A 47 4.97 8.34 10.25
N SER A 48 3.68 8.56 10.08
CA SER A 48 2.65 8.03 10.98
C SER A 48 2.20 6.66 10.47
N PHE A 49 2.19 5.66 11.36
CA PHE A 49 1.77 4.29 11.06
C PHE A 49 0.49 3.95 11.81
N GLU A 50 -0.61 3.77 11.09
CA GLU A 50 -1.88 3.32 11.65
C GLU A 50 -2.13 1.88 11.23
N VAL A 51 -2.32 0.97 12.19
CA VAL A 51 -2.65 -0.43 11.89
C VAL A 51 -4.09 -0.50 11.37
N ILE A 52 -4.28 -1.13 10.22
CA ILE A 52 -5.60 -1.35 9.63
C ILE A 52 -5.86 -2.83 9.41
N ARG A 53 -7.15 -3.19 9.35
CA ARG A 53 -7.56 -4.58 9.12
C ARG A 53 -7.40 -4.95 7.65
N TYR A 54 -7.26 -6.25 7.40
CA TYR A 54 -7.18 -6.83 6.06
C TYR A 54 -8.26 -6.31 5.11
N LEU A 55 -9.52 -6.30 5.56
CA LEU A 55 -10.64 -5.88 4.71
C LEU A 55 -10.57 -4.38 4.36
N ASP A 56 -10.17 -3.55 5.32
CA ASP A 56 -10.02 -2.11 5.11
C ASP A 56 -8.89 -1.82 4.10
N ALA A 57 -7.75 -2.52 4.23
CA ALA A 57 -6.63 -2.44 3.28
C ALA A 57 -7.05 -2.90 1.87
N ARG A 58 -7.71 -4.06 1.77
CA ARG A 58 -8.19 -4.61 0.50
C ARG A 58 -9.15 -3.65 -0.20
N ASN A 59 -10.12 -3.10 0.53
CA ASN A 59 -11.12 -2.18 -0.04
C ASN A 59 -10.45 -0.91 -0.59
N GLN A 60 -9.50 -0.32 0.14
CA GLN A 60 -8.78 0.87 -0.35
C GLN A 60 -7.92 0.56 -1.58
N SER A 61 -7.24 -0.59 -1.59
CA SER A 61 -6.47 -1.02 -2.76
C SER A 61 -7.35 -1.31 -3.98
N GLU A 62 -8.56 -1.83 -3.78
CA GLU A 62 -9.54 -2.03 -4.86
C GLU A 62 -10.04 -0.70 -5.43
N LEU A 63 -10.30 0.30 -4.58
CA LEU A 63 -10.60 1.66 -5.03
C LEU A 63 -9.43 2.28 -5.82
N ASN A 64 -8.18 2.02 -5.43
CA ASN A 64 -7.03 2.43 -6.23
C ASN A 64 -7.00 1.74 -7.60
N LEU A 65 -7.30 0.44 -7.69
CA LEU A 65 -7.41 -0.25 -8.97
C LEU A 65 -8.43 0.40 -9.89
N GLN A 66 -9.63 0.68 -9.38
CA GLN A 66 -10.68 1.36 -10.15
C GLN A 66 -10.23 2.74 -10.66
N ARG A 67 -9.49 3.50 -9.84
CA ARG A 67 -8.93 4.80 -10.24
C ARG A 67 -7.82 4.65 -11.29
N SER A 68 -6.92 3.69 -11.12
CA SER A 68 -5.78 3.47 -12.02
C SER A 68 -6.19 3.03 -13.43
N ARG A 69 -7.33 2.31 -13.57
CA ARG A 69 -7.92 1.97 -14.89
C ARG A 69 -8.15 3.18 -15.78
N LYS A 70 -8.36 4.36 -15.20
CA LYS A 70 -8.63 5.61 -15.92
C LYS A 70 -7.37 6.44 -16.23
N LYS A 71 -6.20 6.04 -15.73
CA LYS A 71 -4.93 6.78 -15.91
C LYS A 71 -4.15 6.26 -17.12
N THR A 72 -3.39 5.19 -16.93
CA THR A 72 -2.58 4.56 -17.97
C THR A 72 -2.61 3.04 -17.81
N PRO A 73 -2.44 2.27 -18.90
CA PRO A 73 -2.37 0.81 -18.82
C PRO A 73 -1.23 0.30 -17.92
N GLU A 74 -0.09 0.99 -17.93
CA GLU A 74 1.09 0.65 -17.14
C GLU A 74 0.84 0.83 -15.63
N ASP A 75 0.19 1.93 -15.23
CA ASP A 75 -0.20 2.16 -13.83
C ASP A 75 -1.19 1.09 -13.36
N TYR A 76 -2.18 0.76 -14.19
CA TYR A 76 -3.14 -0.29 -13.86
C TYR A 76 -2.46 -1.64 -13.65
N GLN A 77 -1.57 -2.04 -14.58
CA GLN A 77 -0.86 -3.32 -14.47
C GLN A 77 -0.01 -3.40 -13.20
N LYS A 78 0.67 -2.30 -12.83
CA LYS A 78 1.44 -2.22 -11.58
C LYS A 78 0.57 -2.53 -10.38
N TRP A 79 -0.53 -1.80 -10.21
CA TRP A 79 -1.39 -1.94 -9.04
C TRP A 79 -2.14 -3.28 -9.05
N GLU A 80 -2.49 -3.79 -10.22
CA GLU A 80 -3.13 -5.11 -10.34
C GLU A 80 -2.20 -6.23 -9.86
N ASN A 81 -0.92 -6.19 -10.25
CA ASN A 81 0.07 -7.16 -9.79
C ASN A 81 0.24 -7.11 -8.27
N LEU A 82 0.40 -5.91 -7.69
CA LEU A 82 0.53 -5.74 -6.24
C LEU A 82 -0.72 -6.19 -5.48
N PHE A 83 -1.91 -5.91 -6.02
CA PHE A 83 -3.17 -6.35 -5.43
C PHE A 83 -3.27 -7.87 -5.40
N LYS A 84 -3.00 -8.53 -6.54
CA LYS A 84 -3.02 -10.00 -6.67
C LYS A 84 -2.03 -10.64 -5.70
N GLN A 85 -0.77 -10.17 -5.68
CA GLN A 85 0.26 -10.70 -4.78
C GLN A 85 -0.09 -10.55 -3.29
N THR A 86 -0.80 -9.47 -2.94
CA THR A 86 -1.07 -9.13 -1.55
C THR A 86 -2.34 -9.80 -1.01
N PHE A 87 -3.42 -9.84 -1.80
CA PHE A 87 -4.77 -10.19 -1.34
C PHE A 87 -5.37 -11.45 -1.97
N LEU A 88 -4.73 -12.04 -2.98
CA LEU A 88 -5.14 -13.32 -3.60
C LEU A 88 -4.08 -14.39 -3.33
#